data_AF-A0A2D6M759-F1
#
_entry.id   AF-A0A2D6M759-F1
#
_cell.length_a   1.000
_cell.length_b   1.000
_cell.length_c   1.000
_cell.angle_alpha   90.00
_cell.angle_beta   90.00
_cell.angle_gamma   90.00
#
_symmetry.space_group_name_H-M   'P 1'
#
loop_
_entity.id
_entity.type
_entity.pdbx_description
1 polymer ?
#
loop_
_entity_poly.entity_id
_entity_poly.type
_entity_poly.pdbx_seq_one_letter_code
_entity_poly.pdbx_strand_id
1 'polypeptide(L)'
;MRNEQVIMAWIDGRAARNGRGSLTTDGRHLLSYDLVIGDGGRVFDYTASGEYYSQTTSCHVGLALRVSGVEASAPPAQAELRLWRSSPRPSGSEQGPCRPR
;
A
#
# COMPACT_ATOMS: atom_id res chain seq x y z
N MET A 1 13.50 2.09 -8.46
CA MET A 1 12.46 2.87 -7.77
C MET A 1 12.70 2.80 -6.27
N ARG A 2 12.73 3.95 -5.59
CA ARG A 2 12.89 4.08 -4.13
C ARG A 2 11.56 3.86 -3.39
N ASN A 3 11.61 3.65 -2.08
CA ASN A 3 10.41 3.46 -1.27
C ASN A 3 9.47 4.67 -1.33
N GLU A 4 10.00 5.90 -1.27
CA GLU A 4 9.16 7.10 -1.39
C GLU A 4 8.42 7.15 -2.72
N GLN A 5 9.08 6.74 -3.82
CA GLN A 5 8.48 6.75 -5.15
C GLN A 5 7.35 5.72 -5.28
N VAL A 6 7.45 4.57 -4.61
CA VAL A 6 6.37 3.58 -4.57
C VAL A 6 5.18 4.13 -3.79
N ILE A 7 5.43 4.84 -2.68
CA ILE A 7 4.36 5.46 -1.88
C ILE A 7 3.70 6.61 -2.65
N MET A 8 4.46 7.45 -3.35
CA MET A 8 3.92 8.48 -4.23
C MET A 8 3.06 7.87 -5.34
N ALA A 9 3.54 6.79 -5.97
CA ALA A 9 2.75 6.08 -6.97
C ALA A 9 1.44 5.51 -6.39
N TRP A 10 1.47 4.99 -5.16
CA TRP A 10 0.26 4.56 -4.46
C TRP A 10 -0.73 5.70 -4.24
N ILE A 11 -0.26 6.87 -3.78
CA ILE A 11 -1.10 8.08 -3.61
C ILE A 11 -1.70 8.51 -4.96
N ASP A 12 -0.92 8.42 -6.03
CA ASP A 12 -1.35 8.71 -7.41
C ASP A 12 -2.29 7.66 -8.01
N GLY A 13 -2.59 6.55 -7.31
CA GLY A 13 -3.43 5.48 -7.84
C GLY A 13 -2.71 4.57 -8.85
N ARG A 14 -1.38 4.57 -8.87
CA ARG A 14 -0.54 3.87 -9.85
C ARG A 14 0.15 2.66 -9.25
N ALA A 15 0.17 1.56 -10.00
CA ALA A 15 0.92 0.37 -9.63
C ALA A 15 2.43 0.61 -9.72
N ALA A 16 3.16 0.24 -8.68
CA ALA A 16 4.60 0.45 -8.57
C ALA A 16 5.26 -0.59 -7.67
N ARG A 17 6.55 -0.84 -7.88
CA ARG A 17 7.32 -1.80 -7.09
C ARG A 17 8.75 -1.32 -6.93
N ASN A 18 9.31 -1.47 -5.74
CA ASN A 18 10.73 -1.17 -5.52
C ASN A 18 11.63 -2.26 -6.13
N GLY A 19 12.91 -1.94 -6.36
CA GLY A 19 13.83 -2.90 -6.99
C GLY A 19 14.07 -4.19 -6.19
N ARG A 20 13.77 -4.18 -4.89
CA ARG A 20 13.94 -5.31 -3.97
C ARG A 20 12.68 -6.17 -3.80
N GLY A 21 11.54 -5.76 -4.36
CA GLY A 21 10.24 -6.39 -4.12
C GLY A 21 9.72 -6.28 -2.69
N SER A 22 10.40 -5.54 -1.81
CA SER A 22 10.01 -5.39 -0.40
C SER A 22 8.85 -4.41 -0.19
N LEU A 23 8.63 -3.50 -1.14
CA LEU A 23 7.53 -2.55 -1.12
C LEU A 23 6.89 -2.51 -2.50
N THR A 24 5.59 -2.80 -2.56
CA THR A 24 4.81 -2.91 -3.78
C THR A 24 3.47 -2.21 -3.57
N THR A 25 2.93 -1.62 -4.63
CA THR A 25 1.56 -1.13 -4.64
C THR A 25 0.90 -1.51 -5.95
N ASP A 26 -0.40 -1.81 -5.86
CA ASP A 26 -1.27 -1.99 -7.02
C ASP A 26 -2.01 -0.69 -7.38
N GLY A 27 -1.64 0.45 -6.77
CA GLY A 27 -2.30 1.74 -6.93
C GLY A 27 -3.47 1.96 -5.97
N ARG A 28 -4.07 0.89 -5.43
CA ARG A 28 -5.09 0.99 -4.37
C ARG A 28 -4.54 0.60 -3.01
N HIS A 29 -3.69 -0.42 -2.99
CA HIS A 29 -3.17 -1.03 -1.79
C HIS A 29 -1.66 -0.88 -1.73
N LEU A 30 -1.11 -0.64 -0.55
CA LEU A 30 0.33 -0.58 -0.31
C LEU A 30 0.74 -1.81 0.49
N LEU A 31 1.66 -2.61 -0.05
CA LEU A 31 2.13 -3.86 0.52
C LEU A 31 3.62 -3.79 0.85
N SER A 32 3.98 -4.23 2.06
CA SER A 32 5.34 -4.41 2.56
C SER A 32 5.63 -5.89 2.79
N TYR A 33 6.50 -6.51 1.99
CA TYR A 33 6.84 -7.94 2.06
C TYR A 33 5.62 -8.88 2.19
N ASP A 34 4.51 -8.58 1.51
CA ASP A 34 3.21 -9.28 1.58
C ASP A 34 2.22 -8.83 2.68
N LEU A 35 2.59 -7.89 3.53
CA LEU A 35 1.69 -7.28 4.50
C LEU A 35 1.06 -6.00 3.92
N VAL A 36 -0.26 -5.90 3.89
CA VAL A 36 -0.95 -4.66 3.50
C VAL A 36 -0.76 -3.63 4.60
N ILE A 37 -0.03 -2.56 4.29
CA ILE A 37 0.21 -1.43 5.19
C ILE A 37 -0.61 -0.19 4.82
N GLY A 38 -1.36 -0.23 3.72
CA GLY A 38 -2.28 0.85 3.38
C GLY A 38 -3.32 0.47 2.33
N ASP A 39 -4.44 1.18 2.36
CA ASP A 39 -5.59 1.04 1.46
C ASP A 39 -6.22 2.40 1.17
N GLY A 40 -6.32 2.78 -0.10
CA GLY A 40 -7.20 3.86 -0.57
C GLY A 40 -7.05 5.21 0.16
N GLY A 41 -5.86 5.55 0.65
CA GLY A 41 -5.62 6.78 1.43
C GLY A 41 -5.68 6.59 2.95
N ARG A 42 -5.62 5.35 3.45
CA ARG A 42 -5.40 5.04 4.87
C ARG A 42 -4.12 4.24 5.00
N VAL A 43 -3.33 4.54 6.02
CA VAL A 43 -2.15 3.74 6.38
C VAL A 43 -2.45 2.99 7.65
N PHE A 44 -2.21 1.68 7.65
CA PHE A 44 -2.46 0.82 8.81
C PHE A 44 -1.27 0.85 9.75
N ASP A 45 -1.50 1.32 10.98
CA ASP A 45 -0.46 1.35 12.02
C ASP A 45 -0.51 0.11 12.90
N TYR A 46 0.37 -0.83 12.59
CA TYR A 46 0.56 -2.06 13.35
C TYR A 46 1.30 -1.84 14.68
N THR A 47 1.90 -0.66 14.91
CA THR A 47 2.63 -0.37 16.15
C THR A 47 1.69 0.00 17.30
N ALA A 48 0.58 0.67 17.00
CA ALA A 48 -0.42 1.07 17.99
C ALA A 48 -1.28 -0.11 18.51
N SER A 49 -1.44 -1.17 17.71
CA SER A 49 -2.29 -2.33 18.05
C SER A 49 -1.58 -3.40 18.89
N GLY A 50 -0.31 -3.22 19.26
CA GLY A 50 0.49 -4.20 20.02
C GLY A 50 1.03 -5.37 19.19
N GLU A 51 0.70 -5.42 17.89
CA GLU A 51 1.16 -6.42 16.93
C GLU A 51 2.45 -5.94 16.24
N TYR A 52 3.56 -5.91 17.00
CA TYR A 52 4.86 -5.58 16.43
C TYR A 52 5.33 -6.70 15.49
N TYR A 53 5.24 -6.45 14.18
CA TYR A 53 5.72 -7.40 13.15
C TYR A 53 7.24 -7.38 13.02
N SER A 54 7.80 -6.21 12.70
CA SER A 54 9.24 -6.02 12.53
C SER A 54 9.60 -4.54 12.47
N GLN A 55 10.87 -4.24 12.77
CA GLN A 55 11.43 -2.89 12.67
C GLN A 55 11.28 -2.32 11.25
N THR A 56 11.42 -3.18 10.24
CA THR A 56 11.33 -2.78 8.83
C THR A 56 9.90 -2.38 8.44
N THR A 57 8.89 -3.12 8.93
CA THR A 57 7.48 -2.78 8.74
C THR A 57 7.14 -1.44 9.39
N SER A 58 7.57 -1.22 10.63
CA SER A 58 7.35 0.06 11.33
C SER A 58 7.98 1.23 10.59
N CYS A 59 9.20 1.05 10.06
CA CYS A 59 9.85 2.06 9.24
C CYS A 59 9.06 2.37 7.95
N HIS A 60 8.54 1.35 7.26
CA HIS A 60 7.70 1.54 6.07
C HIS A 60 6.39 2.28 6.39
N VAL A 61 5.72 1.94 7.48
CA VAL A 61 4.49 2.61 7.95
C VAL A 61 4.75 4.08 8.25
N GLY A 62 5.79 4.38 9.05
CA GLY A 62 6.14 5.76 9.39
C GLY A 62 6.52 6.59 8.15
N LEU A 63 7.19 5.98 7.18
CA LEU A 63 7.50 6.62 5.90
C LEU A 63 6.23 6.89 5.09
N ALA A 64 5.30 5.92 5.05
CA ALA A 64 4.03 6.06 4.35
C ALA A 64 3.19 7.19 4.96
N LEU A 65 3.06 7.26 6.28
CA LEU A 65 2.37 8.34 6.99
C LEU A 65 2.98 9.70 6.67
N ARG A 66 4.31 9.80 6.74
CA ARG A 66 5.02 11.07 6.46
C ARG A 66 4.84 11.54 5.02
N VAL A 67 4.87 10.63 4.04
CA VAL A 67 4.81 10.99 2.62
C VAL A 67 3.37 11.25 2.17
N SER A 68 2.42 10.44 2.63
CA SER A 68 1.01 10.57 2.25
C SER A 68 0.26 11.65 3.03
N GLY A 69 0.73 11.99 4.23
CA GLY A 69 0.04 12.95 5.11
C GLY A 69 -1.31 12.44 5.59
N VAL A 70 -1.60 11.14 5.43
CA VAL A 70 -2.85 10.53 5.91
C VAL A 70 -2.68 10.06 7.34
N GLU A 71 -3.79 10.04 8.07
CA GLU A 71 -3.82 9.56 9.44
C GLU A 71 -3.61 8.05 9.51
N ALA A 72 -2.97 7.60 10.59
CA ALA A 72 -2.86 6.20 10.93
C ALA A 72 -4.24 5.62 11.27
N SER A 73 -4.56 4.49 10.67
CA SER A 73 -5.78 3.73 10.94
C SER A 73 -5.43 2.40 11.62
N ALA A 74 -6.33 1.89 12.45
CA ALA A 74 -6.16 0.57 13.05
C ALA A 74 -6.08 -0.49 11.95
N PRO A 75 -5.15 -1.46 12.07
CA PRO A 75 -5.02 -2.51 11.07
C PRO A 75 -6.28 -3.38 11.06
N PRO A 76 -6.76 -3.81 9.88
CA PRO A 76 -7.80 -4.83 9.80
C PRO A 76 -7.28 -6.14 10.39
N ALA A 77 -8.18 -6.97 10.91
CA ALA A 77 -7.81 -8.26 11.48
C ALA A 77 -7.03 -9.10 10.45
N GLN A 78 -6.00 -9.83 10.91
CA GLN A 78 -5.11 -10.69 10.10
C GLN A 78 -5.82 -11.61 9.09
N ALA A 79 -7.07 -11.99 9.35
CA ALA A 79 -7.89 -12.79 8.45
C ALA A 79 -8.20 -12.06 7.12
N GLU A 80 -8.35 -10.73 7.15
CA GLU A 80 -8.67 -9.94 5.95
C GLU A 80 -7.46 -9.79 5.02
N LEU A 81 -6.25 -9.72 5.58
CA LEU A 81 -4.98 -9.70 4.81
C LEU A 81 -4.79 -10.93 3.92
N ARG A 82 -5.21 -12.11 4.38
CA ARG A 82 -5.10 -13.37 3.61
C ARG A 82 -6.08 -13.43 2.44
N LEU A 83 -7.25 -12.80 2.58
CA LEU A 83 -8.24 -12.74 1.50
C LEU A 83 -7.72 -11.92 0.31
N TRP A 84 -6.88 -10.92 0.55
CA TRP A 84 -6.37 -10.04 -0.51
C TRP A 84 -5.38 -10.72 -1.45
N ARG A 85 -4.59 -11.67 -0.97
CA ARG A 85 -3.74 -12.53 -1.83
C ARG A 85 -4.54 -13.42 -2.77
N SER A 86 -5.81 -13.67 -2.45
CA SER A 86 -6.70 -14.56 -3.20
C SER A 86 -7.66 -13.81 -4.13
N SER A 87 -7.76 -12.48 -3.99
CA SER A 87 -8.53 -11.65 -4.92
C SER A 87 -7.80 -11.60 -6.26
N PRO A 88 -8.45 -11.97 -7.39
CA PRO A 88 -7.88 -11.74 -8.69
C PRO A 88 -7.60 -10.24 -8.82
N ARG A 89 -6.38 -9.89 -9.26
CA ARG A 89 -6.05 -8.53 -9.66
C ARG A 89 -7.22 -8.04 -10.53
N PRO A 90 -7.82 -6.88 -10.27
CA PRO A 90 -8.73 -6.31 -11.25
C PRO A 90 -7.90 -6.15 -12.52
N SER A 91 -8.17 -7.03 -13.49
CA SER A 91 -7.59 -6.95 -14.82
C SER A 91 -7.95 -5.56 -15.31
N GLY A 92 -6.94 -4.72 -15.47
CA GLY A 92 -7.11 -3.38 -16.00
C GLY A 92 -7.71 -3.49 -17.39
N SER A 93 -9.02 -3.27 -17.49
CA SER A 93 -9.73 -3.01 -18.72
C SER A 93 -10.84 -2.01 -18.39
N GLU A 94 -10.85 -0.94 -19.17
CA GLU A 94 -11.82 0.16 -19.19
C GLU A 94 -11.66 1.27 -18.16
N GLN A 95 -10.72 2.17 -18.42
CA GLN A 95 -11.06 3.60 -18.51
C GLN A 95 -10.41 4.14 -19.79
N GLY A 96 -11.25 4.45 -20.78
CA GLY A 96 -10.85 4.78 -22.14
C GLY A 96 -10.05 6.07 -22.26
N PRO A 97 -9.36 6.29 -23.39
CA PRO A 97 -8.67 7.55 -23.63
C PRO A 97 -9.69 8.67 -23.82
N CYS A 98 -9.73 9.62 -22.89
CA CYS A 98 -10.20 10.97 -23.19
C CYS A 98 -9.29 11.55 -24.27
N ARG A 99 -9.69 11.44 -25.54
CA ARG A 99 -9.16 12.25 -26.63
C ARG A 99 -10.03 13.51 -26.77
N PRO A 100 -9.43 14.68 -26.98
CA PRO A 100 -10.18 15.89 -27.29
C PRO A 100 -10.54 15.92 -28.77
N ARG A 101 -11.75 16.39 -29.10
CA ARG A 101 -11.98 17.21 -30.28
C ARG A 101 -13.25 18.04 -30.13
#